data_AF-A0AAN6E9J6-F1
#
_entry.id   AF-A0AAN6E9J6-F1
#
_cell.length_a   1.000
_cell.length_b   1.000
_cell.length_c   1.000
_cell.angle_alpha   90.00
_cell.angle_beta   90.00
_cell.angle_gamma   90.00
#
_symmetry.space_group_name_H-M   'P 1'
#
loop_
_entity.id
_entity.type
_entity.pdbx_description
1 polymer ?
#
loop_
_entity_poly.entity_id
_entity_poly.type
_entity_poly.pdbx_seq_one_letter_code
_entity_poly.pdbx_strand_id
1 'polypeptide(L)'
;MVTTIGTPRIINSTAALMDAVPETIKERLPKTSLRCKDDYNYDAIRQRGLDMWKGVYSKQAEKLEGKIGGWYPDLLEVIQTDLYGRILSDCRILDAKSTELCTIGALFPSNVPAQLKSHVIGAGRLGASSDEIEAAKAIAKLVCIQATALRD
;
A
#
# COMPACT_ATOMS: atom_id res chain seq x y z
N MET A 1 12.55 -1.29 12.61
CA MET A 1 12.73 0.02 11.93
C MET A 1 11.71 0.29 10.82
N VAL A 2 11.34 -0.68 9.96
CA VAL A 2 10.34 -0.46 8.89
C VAL A 2 9.00 0.08 9.44
N THR A 3 8.50 -0.51 10.51
CA THR A 3 7.24 -0.11 11.16
C THR A 3 7.32 1.26 11.84
N THR A 4 8.45 1.59 12.48
CA THR A 4 8.56 2.81 13.30
C THR A 4 8.58 4.11 12.47
N ILE A 5 8.99 4.05 11.20
CA ILE A 5 9.00 5.22 10.29
C ILE A 5 7.59 5.56 9.79
N GLY A 6 6.72 4.56 9.63
CA GLY A 6 5.39 4.72 9.03
C GLY A 6 4.22 4.69 10.01
N THR A 7 4.28 3.87 11.06
CA THR A 7 3.15 3.61 11.97
C THR A 7 2.59 4.88 12.63
N PRO A 8 3.41 5.81 13.18
CA PRO A 8 2.88 7.04 13.77
C PRO A 8 2.05 7.88 12.79
N ARG A 9 2.48 7.96 11.52
CA ARG A 9 1.74 8.67 10.47
C ARG A 9 0.41 7.99 10.18
N ILE A 10 0.38 6.65 10.10
CA ILE A 10 -0.84 5.89 9.89
C ILE A 10 -1.84 6.10 11.03
N ILE A 11 -1.38 6.10 12.29
CA ILE A 11 -2.24 6.35 13.46
C ILE A 11 -2.90 7.73 13.34
N ASN A 12 -2.10 8.77 13.11
CA ASN A 12 -2.60 10.14 13.02
C ASN A 12 -3.54 10.34 11.82
N SER A 13 -3.18 9.82 10.65
CA SER A 13 -4.03 9.92 9.45
C SER A 13 -5.33 9.15 9.60
N THR A 14 -5.32 8.00 10.28
CA THR A 14 -6.54 7.23 10.54
C THR A 14 -7.45 7.97 11.52
N ALA A 15 -6.91 8.55 12.59
CA ALA A 15 -7.69 9.36 13.53
C ALA A 15 -8.38 10.53 12.81
N ALA A 16 -7.62 11.31 12.04
CA ALA A 16 -8.16 12.44 11.27
C ALA A 16 -9.20 12.00 10.22
N LEU A 17 -8.99 10.85 9.56
CA LEU A 17 -9.98 10.27 8.66
C LEU A 17 -11.27 9.93 9.42
N MET A 18 -11.16 9.25 10.56
CA MET A 18 -12.32 8.87 11.35
C MET A 18 -13.09 10.09 11.86
N ASP A 19 -12.42 11.19 12.22
CA ASP A 19 -13.11 12.43 12.61
C ASP A 19 -13.97 13.00 11.48
N ALA A 20 -13.55 12.85 10.22
CA ALA A 20 -14.27 13.34 9.04
C ALA A 20 -15.37 12.37 8.53
N VAL A 21 -15.36 11.10 8.95
CA VAL A 21 -16.35 10.10 8.52
C VAL A 21 -17.68 10.32 9.26
N PRO A 22 -18.84 10.39 8.57
CA PRO A 22 -20.14 10.51 9.23
C PRO A 22 -20.46 9.33 10.15
N GLU A 23 -21.18 9.58 11.26
CA GLU A 23 -21.54 8.53 12.23
C GLU A 23 -22.32 7.37 11.59
N THR A 24 -23.20 7.65 10.65
CA THR A 24 -23.96 6.63 9.91
C THR A 24 -23.07 5.66 9.13
N ILE A 25 -21.86 6.08 8.74
CA ILE A 25 -20.86 5.21 8.13
C ILE A 25 -20.04 4.49 9.20
N LYS A 26 -19.64 5.18 10.28
CA LYS A 26 -18.88 4.57 11.40
C LYS A 26 -19.61 3.40 12.04
N GLU A 27 -20.94 3.48 12.14
CA GLU A 27 -21.80 2.41 12.65
C GLU A 27 -21.72 1.14 11.80
N ARG A 28 -21.49 1.28 10.49
CA ARG A 28 -21.41 0.17 9.52
C ARG A 28 -20.01 -0.43 9.41
N LEU A 29 -18.99 0.18 10.01
CA LEU A 29 -17.63 -0.33 9.97
C LEU A 29 -17.47 -1.57 10.88
N PRO A 30 -16.60 -2.54 10.50
CA PRO A 30 -16.27 -3.67 11.37
C PRO A 30 -15.77 -3.21 12.74
N LYS A 31 -16.31 -3.80 13.81
CA LYS A 31 -15.89 -3.51 15.20
C LYS A 31 -14.78 -4.44 15.69
N THR A 32 -14.45 -5.47 14.91
CA THR A 32 -13.39 -6.43 15.19
C THR A 32 -12.43 -6.49 14.00
N SER A 33 -11.18 -6.87 14.27
CA SER A 33 -10.18 -7.05 13.22
C SER A 33 -10.61 -8.15 12.24
N LEU A 34 -10.55 -7.85 10.94
CA LEU A 34 -10.69 -8.85 9.88
C LEU A 34 -9.42 -9.71 9.73
N ARG A 35 -8.30 -9.28 10.33
CA ARG A 35 -7.08 -10.09 10.42
C ARG A 35 -7.19 -10.94 11.69
N CYS A 36 -7.53 -12.21 11.53
CA CYS A 36 -7.71 -13.15 12.63
C CYS A 36 -6.54 -14.15 12.73
N LYS A 37 -6.45 -14.88 13.85
CA LYS A 37 -5.34 -15.81 14.07
C LYS A 37 -5.33 -16.98 13.09
N ASP A 38 -6.49 -17.34 12.56
CA ASP A 38 -6.63 -18.45 11.62
C ASP A 38 -6.04 -18.11 10.24
N ASP A 39 -5.75 -16.82 9.98
CA ASP A 39 -5.07 -16.35 8.75
C ASP A 39 -3.53 -16.49 8.80
N TYR A 40 -2.93 -17.01 9.89
CA TYR A 40 -1.48 -17.09 10.10
C TYR A 40 -0.78 -18.27 9.42
N ASN A 41 -1.25 -18.75 8.26
CA ASN A 41 -0.46 -19.67 7.45
C ASN A 41 0.68 -18.91 6.73
N TYR A 42 1.90 -19.02 7.28
CA TYR A 42 3.07 -18.31 6.77
C TYR A 42 3.35 -18.59 5.29
N ASP A 43 3.33 -19.86 4.87
CA ASP A 43 3.64 -20.22 3.48
C ASP A 43 2.60 -19.64 2.51
N ALA A 44 1.32 -19.71 2.87
CA ALA A 44 0.25 -19.13 2.08
C ALA A 44 0.37 -17.61 1.98
N ILE A 45 0.71 -16.93 3.09
CA ILE A 45 0.97 -15.48 3.14
C ILE A 45 2.14 -15.10 2.24
N ARG A 46 3.25 -15.81 2.37
CA ARG A 46 4.47 -15.53 1.62
C ARG A 46 4.24 -15.77 0.13
N GLN A 47 3.55 -16.85 -0.24
CA GLN A 47 3.25 -17.17 -1.63
C GLN A 47 2.41 -16.07 -2.29
N ARG A 48 1.29 -15.66 -1.70
CA ARG A 48 0.47 -14.58 -2.28
C ARG A 48 1.20 -13.23 -2.32
N GLY A 49 2.12 -12.99 -1.38
CA GLY A 49 3.00 -11.82 -1.39
C GLY A 49 3.94 -11.82 -2.58
N LEU A 50 4.58 -12.95 -2.87
CA LEU A 50 5.43 -13.13 -4.05
C LEU A 50 4.65 -13.01 -5.35
N ASP A 51 3.42 -13.51 -5.40
CA ASP A 51 2.57 -13.41 -6.59
C ASP A 51 2.21 -11.96 -6.89
N MET A 52 1.81 -11.19 -5.86
CA MET A 52 1.57 -9.76 -6.02
C MET A 52 2.84 -8.99 -6.38
N TRP A 53 3.97 -9.28 -5.73
CA TRP A 53 5.27 -8.68 -6.04
C TRP A 53 5.66 -8.89 -7.51
N LYS A 54 5.50 -10.11 -8.03
CA LYS A 54 5.74 -10.44 -9.44
C LYS A 54 4.75 -9.75 -10.37
N GLY A 55 3.49 -9.60 -9.98
CA GLY A 55 2.50 -8.83 -10.73
C GLY A 55 2.90 -7.36 -10.89
N VAL A 56 3.37 -6.73 -9.80
CA VAL A 56 3.81 -5.32 -9.78
C VAL A 56 5.10 -5.12 -10.57
N TYR A 57 6.14 -5.92 -10.31
CA TYR A 57 7.48 -5.66 -10.86
C TYR A 57 7.83 -6.45 -12.12
N SER A 58 7.12 -7.55 -12.42
CA SER A 58 7.34 -8.40 -13.60
C SER A 58 8.83 -8.73 -13.78
N LYS A 59 9.40 -8.50 -14.97
CA LYS A 59 10.81 -8.75 -15.30
C LYS A 59 11.82 -8.00 -14.41
N GLN A 60 11.39 -7.00 -13.64
CA GLN A 60 12.27 -6.27 -12.71
C GLN A 60 12.31 -6.89 -11.31
N ALA A 61 11.44 -7.85 -11.00
CA ALA A 61 11.30 -8.45 -9.67
C ALA A 61 12.63 -9.01 -9.15
N GLU A 62 13.25 -9.95 -9.88
CA GLU A 62 14.50 -10.61 -9.47
C GLU A 62 15.66 -9.63 -9.28
N LYS A 63 15.77 -8.63 -10.16
CA LYS A 63 16.80 -7.59 -10.04
C LYS A 63 16.60 -6.75 -8.78
N LEU A 64 15.35 -6.41 -8.44
CA LEU A 64 15.03 -5.64 -7.25
C LEU A 64 15.24 -6.47 -5.98
N GLU A 65 14.87 -7.75 -6.01
CA GLU A 65 15.14 -8.73 -4.95
C GLU A 65 16.64 -8.84 -4.67
N GLY A 66 17.47 -9.08 -5.69
CA GLY A 66 18.92 -9.15 -5.53
C GLY A 66 19.53 -7.86 -4.96
N LYS A 67 18.99 -6.70 -5.36
CA LYS A 67 19.42 -5.40 -4.85
C LYS A 67 19.07 -5.21 -3.37
N ILE A 68 17.82 -5.43 -2.99
CA ILE A 68 17.34 -5.24 -1.61
C ILE A 68 17.96 -6.31 -0.70
N GLY A 69 17.97 -7.57 -1.13
CA GLY A 69 18.57 -8.68 -0.39
C GLY A 69 20.08 -8.51 -0.20
N GLY A 70 20.77 -7.92 -1.18
CA GLY A 70 22.19 -7.55 -1.04
C GLY A 70 22.43 -6.41 -0.05
N TRP A 71 21.43 -5.57 0.24
CA TRP A 71 21.51 -4.56 1.29
C TRP A 71 21.22 -5.15 2.67
N TYR A 72 20.11 -5.89 2.77
CA TYR A 72 19.68 -6.52 4.01
C TYR A 72 18.65 -7.63 3.73
N PRO A 73 19.01 -8.92 3.88
CA PRO A 73 18.11 -10.03 3.59
C PRO A 73 16.80 -10.00 4.39
N ASP A 74 16.83 -9.68 5.69
CA ASP A 74 15.59 -9.65 6.49
C ASP A 74 14.65 -8.53 6.01
N LEU A 75 15.18 -7.43 5.47
CA LEU A 75 14.33 -6.39 4.89
C LEU A 75 13.55 -6.93 3.70
N LEU A 76 14.20 -7.71 2.83
CA LEU A 76 13.52 -8.34 1.71
C LEU A 76 12.43 -9.30 2.18
N GLU A 77 12.73 -10.13 3.19
CA GLU A 77 11.78 -11.08 3.76
C GLU A 77 10.56 -10.37 4.39
N VAL A 78 10.79 -9.31 5.17
CA VAL A 78 9.71 -8.48 5.73
C VAL A 78 8.87 -7.83 4.62
N ILE A 79 9.50 -7.33 3.54
CA ILE A 79 8.78 -6.73 2.42
C ILE A 79 7.89 -7.77 1.73
N GLN A 80 8.43 -8.93 1.37
CA GLN A 80 7.69 -9.94 0.60
C GLN A 80 6.60 -10.61 1.44
N THR A 81 6.90 -10.97 2.68
CA THR A 81 5.98 -11.73 3.53
C THR A 81 5.01 -10.83 4.28
N ASP A 82 5.49 -9.79 4.96
CA ASP A 82 4.62 -8.97 5.80
C ASP A 82 3.94 -7.86 5.00
N LEU A 83 4.67 -7.08 4.20
CA LEU A 83 4.07 -5.99 3.44
C LEU A 83 3.24 -6.52 2.27
N TYR A 84 3.86 -7.25 1.35
CA TYR A 84 3.14 -7.80 0.20
C TYR A 84 2.21 -8.93 0.61
N GLY A 85 2.67 -9.90 1.40
CA GLY A 85 1.86 -11.05 1.79
C GLY A 85 0.71 -10.73 2.75
N ARG A 86 0.97 -10.07 3.89
CA ARG A 86 -0.09 -9.84 4.90
C ARG A 86 -0.99 -8.65 4.58
N ILE A 87 -0.46 -7.63 3.91
CA ILE A 87 -1.15 -6.35 3.77
C ILE A 87 -1.65 -6.15 2.34
N LEU A 88 -0.75 -6.08 1.36
CA LEU A 88 -1.13 -5.62 0.01
C LEU A 88 -1.88 -6.70 -0.80
N SER A 89 -1.52 -7.98 -0.64
CA SER A 89 -2.18 -9.07 -1.37
C SER A 89 -3.47 -9.58 -0.73
N ASP A 90 -3.92 -8.97 0.37
CA ASP A 90 -5.18 -9.31 1.02
C ASP A 90 -6.37 -8.81 0.20
N CYS A 91 -6.81 -9.65 -0.74
CA CYS A 91 -7.85 -9.30 -1.70
C CYS A 91 -9.28 -9.56 -1.22
N ARG A 92 -9.51 -9.70 0.08
CA ARG A 92 -10.86 -9.94 0.64
C ARG A 92 -11.81 -8.75 0.46
N ILE A 93 -11.25 -7.54 0.42
CA ILE A 93 -12.01 -6.29 0.33
C ILE A 93 -11.64 -5.49 -0.92
N LEU A 94 -10.34 -5.31 -1.20
CA LEU A 94 -9.85 -4.61 -2.39
C LEU A 94 -9.12 -5.60 -3.30
N ASP A 95 -9.39 -5.57 -4.59
CA ASP A 95 -8.58 -6.35 -5.54
C ASP A 95 -7.15 -5.76 -5.67
N ALA A 96 -6.26 -6.47 -6.36
CA ALA A 96 -4.87 -6.07 -6.50
C ALA A 96 -4.71 -4.72 -7.25
N LYS A 97 -5.61 -4.40 -8.18
CA LYS A 97 -5.63 -3.15 -8.94
C LYS A 97 -5.99 -1.98 -8.02
N SER A 98 -7.09 -2.09 -7.29
CA SER A 98 -7.55 -1.10 -6.32
C SER A 98 -6.52 -0.88 -5.22
N THR A 99 -5.88 -1.95 -4.73
CA THR A 99 -4.80 -1.83 -3.75
C THR A 99 -3.63 -1.02 -4.30
N GLU A 100 -3.18 -1.26 -5.53
CA GLU A 100 -2.08 -0.47 -6.12
C GLU A 100 -2.45 0.99 -6.37
N LEU A 101 -3.70 1.28 -6.75
CA LEU A 101 -4.18 2.66 -6.87
C LEU A 101 -4.17 3.38 -5.50
N CYS A 102 -4.57 2.71 -4.42
CA CYS A 102 -4.42 3.23 -3.06
C CYS A 102 -2.93 3.42 -2.67
N THR A 103 -2.06 2.47 -3.04
CA THR A 103 -0.61 2.57 -2.83
C THR A 103 -0.03 3.81 -3.51
N ILE A 104 -0.40 4.10 -4.76
CA ILE A 104 -0.02 5.33 -5.48
C ILE A 104 -0.45 6.57 -4.69
N GLY A 105 -1.70 6.59 -4.21
CA GLY A 105 -2.24 7.67 -3.40
C GLY A 105 -1.46 7.93 -2.10
N ALA A 106 -0.93 6.87 -1.47
CA ALA A 106 -0.14 6.96 -0.24
C ALA A 106 1.34 7.33 -0.48
N LEU A 107 1.93 6.87 -1.60
CA LEU A 107 3.32 7.15 -1.95
C LEU A 107 3.54 8.60 -2.39
N PHE A 108 2.53 9.22 -3.02
CA PHE A 108 2.60 10.59 -3.49
C PHE A 108 2.90 11.61 -2.36
N PRO A 109 2.10 11.72 -1.28
CA PRO A 109 2.38 12.61 -0.14
C PRO A 109 3.59 12.16 0.70
N SER A 110 4.13 10.95 0.44
CA SER A 110 5.33 10.45 1.09
C SER A 110 6.62 10.87 0.38
N ASN A 111 6.53 11.51 -0.79
CA ASN A 111 7.65 12.03 -1.58
C ASN A 111 8.77 11.00 -1.86
N VAL A 112 8.37 9.81 -2.32
CA VAL A 112 9.26 8.69 -2.65
C VAL A 112 9.18 8.35 -4.15
N PRO A 113 9.81 9.17 -5.03
CA PRO A 113 9.55 9.15 -6.47
C PRO A 113 9.93 7.84 -7.17
N ALA A 114 10.97 7.15 -6.70
CA ALA A 114 11.38 5.86 -7.27
C ALA A 114 10.31 4.77 -7.04
N GLN A 115 9.76 4.73 -5.83
CA GLN A 115 8.66 3.84 -5.46
C GLN A 115 7.40 4.22 -6.21
N LEU A 116 7.01 5.51 -6.20
CA LEU A 116 5.83 6.01 -6.92
C LEU A 116 5.86 5.60 -8.41
N LYS A 117 7.00 5.82 -9.09
CA LYS A 117 7.16 5.42 -10.49
C LYS A 117 6.94 3.91 -10.68
N SER A 118 7.51 3.10 -9.79
CA SER A 118 7.43 1.64 -9.92
C SER A 118 6.00 1.14 -9.72
N HIS A 119 5.26 1.71 -8.76
CA HIS A 119 3.87 1.36 -8.48
C HIS A 119 2.88 1.91 -9.53
N VAL A 120 3.16 3.05 -10.16
CA VAL A 120 2.38 3.51 -11.34
C VAL A 120 2.45 2.49 -12.48
N ILE A 121 3.66 2.00 -12.78
CA ILE A 121 3.84 0.97 -13.81
C ILE A 121 3.19 -0.36 -13.35
N GLY A 122 3.33 -0.70 -12.07
CA GLY A 122 2.73 -1.87 -11.45
C GLY A 122 1.21 -1.90 -11.54
N ALA A 123 0.54 -0.79 -11.20
CA ALA A 123 -0.90 -0.66 -11.32
C ALA A 123 -1.38 -0.93 -12.76
N GLY A 124 -0.68 -0.40 -13.76
CA GLY A 124 -0.98 -0.67 -15.17
C GLY A 124 -0.87 -2.16 -15.54
N ARG A 125 0.12 -2.86 -14.99
CA ARG A 125 0.27 -4.32 -15.18
C ARG A 125 -0.84 -5.13 -14.51
N LEU A 126 -1.38 -4.62 -13.41
CA LEU A 126 -2.54 -5.20 -12.72
C LEU A 126 -3.88 -4.77 -13.33
N GLY A 127 -3.87 -4.06 -14.47
CA GLY A 127 -5.07 -3.72 -15.23
C GLY A 127 -5.67 -2.35 -14.92
N ALA A 128 -4.96 -1.47 -14.20
CA ALA A 128 -5.38 -0.07 -14.09
C ALA A 128 -5.20 0.66 -15.42
N SER A 129 -6.24 1.38 -15.83
CA SER A 129 -6.19 2.31 -16.96
C SER A 129 -5.36 3.54 -16.61
N SER A 130 -4.88 4.24 -17.65
CA SER A 130 -4.20 5.53 -17.48
C SER A 130 -5.08 6.55 -16.74
N ASP A 131 -6.40 6.56 -17.01
CA ASP A 131 -7.33 7.49 -16.38
C ASP A 131 -7.50 7.21 -14.88
N GLU A 132 -7.58 5.93 -14.47
CA GLU A 132 -7.61 5.55 -13.05
C GLU A 132 -6.32 5.97 -12.32
N ILE A 133 -5.17 5.76 -12.96
CA ILE A 133 -3.86 6.14 -12.40
C ILE A 133 -3.75 7.66 -12.25
N GLU A 134 -4.12 8.43 -13.27
CA GLU A 134 -4.09 9.89 -13.22
C GLU A 134 -5.10 10.44 -12.21
N ALA A 135 -6.28 9.82 -12.09
CA ALA A 135 -7.25 10.17 -11.05
C ALA A 135 -6.68 9.95 -9.64
N ALA A 136 -6.04 8.81 -9.38
CA ALA A 136 -5.40 8.53 -8.08
C ALA A 136 -4.32 9.57 -7.74
N LYS A 137 -3.47 9.92 -8.71
CA LYS A 137 -2.44 10.97 -8.55
C LYS A 137 -3.06 12.35 -8.34
N ALA A 138 -4.12 12.69 -9.06
CA ALA A 138 -4.82 13.97 -8.94
C ALA A 138 -5.44 14.13 -7.55
N ILE A 139 -6.13 13.11 -7.04
CA ILE A 139 -6.68 13.09 -5.68
C ILE A 139 -5.57 13.28 -4.65
N ALA A 140 -4.46 12.52 -4.77
CA ALA A 140 -3.35 12.66 -3.84
C ALA A 140 -2.71 14.05 -3.86
N LYS A 141 -2.59 14.66 -5.05
CA LYS A 141 -2.11 16.04 -5.22
C LYS A 141 -3.03 17.05 -4.55
N LEU A 142 -4.36 16.89 -4.65
CA LEU A 142 -5.32 17.77 -3.99
C LEU A 142 -5.15 17.75 -2.47
N VAL A 143 -4.96 16.57 -1.87
CA VAL A 143 -4.68 16.43 -0.44
C VAL A 143 -3.40 17.18 -0.05
N CYS A 144 -2.33 17.08 -0.85
CA CYS A 144 -1.09 17.80 -0.60
C CYS A 144 -1.27 19.33 -0.66
N ILE A 145 -2.03 19.85 -1.63
CA ILE A 145 -2.29 21.29 -1.78
C ILE A 145 -3.06 21.82 -0.57
N GLN A 146 -4.13 21.13 -0.17
CA GLN A 146 -4.95 21.53 0.97
C GLN A 146 -4.15 21.52 2.28
N ALA A 147 -3.26 20.53 2.46
CA ALA A 147 -2.41 20.45 3.64
C ALA A 147 -1.39 21.59 3.74
N THR A 148 -0.95 22.15 2.61
CA THR A 148 -0.06 23.32 2.59
C THR A 148 -0.84 24.61 2.86
N ALA A 149 -2.04 24.76 2.28
CA ALA A 149 -2.88 25.95 2.48
C ALA A 149 -3.37 26.14 3.93
N LEU A 150 -3.41 25.07 4.74
CA LEU A 150 -3.76 25.13 6.16
C LEU A 150 -2.59 25.53 7.08
N ARG A 151 -1.39 25.75 6.54
CA ARG A 151 -0.18 26.10 7.29
C ARG A 151 0.21 27.59 7.18
N ASP A 152 -0.50 28.33 6.33
CA ASP A 152 -0.40 29.78 6.16
C ASP A 152 -1.60 30.47 6.83
#